data_AF-A0A505IDU8-F1
#
_entry.id   AF-A0A505IDU8-F1
#
_cell.length_a   1.000
_cell.length_b   1.000
_cell.length_c   1.000
_cell.angle_alpha   90.00
_cell.angle_beta   90.00
_cell.angle_gamma   90.00
#
_symmetry.space_group_name_H-M   'P 1'
#
loop_
_entity.id
_entity.type
_entity.pdbx_description
1 polymer ?
#
loop_
_entity_poly.entity_id
_entity_poly.type
_entity_poly.pdbx_seq_one_letter_code
_entity_poly.pdbx_strand_id
1 'polypeptide(L)'
;MPPMNAPPHQGHHPPPPPPGPPMQHPPPNMGMGHDPGPGPMDNSEASSFNERASKAIDDFEAVLMEDYEDKNYIREVLKSARARVLGNATDSSFPGGEPKDEAVILDALRNLIGSLKDE
;
A
#
# COMPACT_ATOMS: atom_id res chain seq x y z
N MET A 1 20.63 -7.32 -66.85
CA MET A 1 19.15 -7.32 -67.03
C MET A 1 18.65 -8.78 -66.96
N PRO A 2 17.41 -9.02 -66.52
CA PRO A 2 16.93 -10.04 -65.53
C PRO A 2 16.49 -11.38 -66.20
N PRO A 3 15.83 -12.42 -65.56
CA PRO A 3 14.54 -12.42 -64.82
C PRO A 3 14.58 -13.19 -63.46
N MET A 4 13.80 -12.88 -62.41
CA MET A 4 12.36 -13.17 -62.15
C MET A 4 11.96 -14.65 -62.23
N ASN A 5 11.71 -15.30 -61.07
CA ASN A 5 10.43 -15.95 -60.68
C ASN A 5 10.58 -16.90 -59.47
N ALA A 6 9.67 -16.78 -58.50
CA ALA A 6 9.42 -17.76 -57.43
C ALA A 6 8.65 -19.00 -57.95
N PRO A 7 8.66 -20.14 -57.24
CA PRO A 7 7.47 -20.54 -56.46
C PRO A 7 7.80 -21.28 -55.12
N PRO A 8 6.78 -21.64 -54.30
CA PRO A 8 6.87 -21.72 -52.83
C PRO A 8 6.88 -23.17 -52.29
N HIS A 9 7.49 -23.42 -51.13
CA HIS A 9 7.12 -24.55 -50.24
C HIS A 9 7.59 -24.31 -48.79
N GLN A 10 6.62 -24.15 -47.89
CA GLN A 10 6.30 -25.07 -46.78
C GLN A 10 7.37 -25.17 -45.68
N GLY A 11 7.13 -24.43 -44.59
CA GLY A 11 7.90 -24.51 -43.34
C GLY A 11 6.98 -24.54 -42.12
N HIS A 12 6.67 -25.74 -41.66
CA HIS A 12 6.47 -26.18 -40.27
C HIS A 12 5.70 -25.25 -39.29
N HIS A 13 4.39 -25.52 -39.15
CA HIS A 13 3.62 -25.12 -37.97
C HIS A 13 3.86 -26.15 -36.84
N PRO A 14 4.04 -25.74 -35.57
CA PRO A 14 4.08 -26.68 -34.45
C PRO A 14 2.68 -27.31 -34.20
N PRO A 15 2.60 -28.52 -33.64
CA PRO A 15 1.32 -29.15 -33.31
C PRO A 15 0.61 -28.41 -32.16
N PRO A 16 -0.74 -28.46 -32.10
CA PRO A 16 -1.49 -27.88 -30.99
C PRO A 16 -1.26 -28.68 -29.68
N PRO A 17 -1.36 -28.03 -28.51
CA PRO A 17 -1.30 -28.72 -27.22
C PRO A 17 -2.52 -29.64 -27.02
N PRO A 18 -2.40 -30.70 -26.23
CA PRO A 18 -3.53 -31.57 -25.89
C PRO A 18 -4.56 -30.81 -25.03
N PRO A 19 -5.87 -31.13 -25.17
CA PRO A 19 -6.88 -30.59 -24.27
C PRO A 19 -6.64 -31.12 -22.84
N GLY A 20 -6.58 -30.20 -21.88
CA GLY A 20 -6.48 -30.53 -20.46
C GLY A 20 -7.73 -31.26 -19.95
N PRO A 21 -7.61 -32.01 -18.85
CA PRO A 21 -8.73 -32.72 -18.24
C PRO A 21 -9.80 -31.74 -17.70
N PRO A 22 -11.10 -32.10 -17.71
CA PRO A 22 -12.14 -31.26 -17.14
C PRO A 22 -12.14 -31.45 -15.61
N MET A 23 -11.78 -30.41 -14.86
CA MET A 23 -11.99 -30.40 -13.40
C MET A 23 -13.03 -29.35 -12.99
N GLN A 24 -14.26 -29.85 -12.89
CA GLN A 24 -15.24 -29.67 -11.81
C GLN A 24 -15.29 -28.31 -11.11
N HIS A 25 -16.37 -27.59 -11.40
CA HIS A 25 -16.89 -26.48 -10.62
C HIS A 25 -17.21 -26.92 -9.18
N PRO A 26 -16.75 -26.21 -8.14
CA PRO A 26 -17.45 -26.20 -6.86
C PRO A 26 -18.64 -25.20 -6.93
N PRO A 27 -19.81 -25.53 -6.36
CA PRO A 27 -20.96 -24.62 -6.33
C PRO A 27 -20.84 -23.62 -5.18
N PRO A 28 -21.20 -22.34 -5.34
CA PRO A 28 -21.61 -21.52 -4.21
C PRO A 28 -23.10 -21.72 -4.00
N ASN A 29 -23.36 -22.53 -2.98
CA ASN A 29 -24.58 -22.73 -2.22
C ASN A 29 -25.50 -21.49 -2.13
N MET A 30 -26.78 -21.68 -2.44
CA MET A 30 -27.88 -20.83 -2.00
C MET A 30 -28.02 -21.02 -0.48
N GLY A 31 -27.48 -20.07 0.30
CA GLY A 31 -27.53 -20.09 1.76
C GLY A 31 -28.16 -18.82 2.29
N MET A 32 -29.48 -18.86 2.46
CA MET A 32 -30.22 -17.97 3.35
C MET A 32 -29.65 -18.12 4.77
N GLY A 33 -29.15 -17.03 5.35
CA GLY A 33 -28.55 -17.06 6.68
C GLY A 33 -28.18 -15.66 7.16
N HIS A 34 -29.21 -14.90 7.54
CA HIS A 34 -29.06 -13.86 8.56
C HIS A 34 -28.63 -14.56 9.85
N ASP A 35 -27.33 -14.67 10.07
CA ASP A 35 -26.78 -14.87 11.41
C ASP A 35 -26.29 -13.49 11.87
N PRO A 36 -26.89 -12.88 12.91
CA PRO A 36 -26.26 -11.79 13.62
C PRO A 36 -25.15 -12.43 14.44
N GLY A 37 -24.03 -12.75 13.77
CA GLY A 37 -22.81 -13.14 14.46
C GLY A 37 -22.52 -12.06 15.51
N PRO A 38 -22.06 -12.44 16.71
CA PRO A 38 -21.79 -11.49 17.77
C PRO A 38 -20.85 -10.46 17.15
N GLY A 39 -21.34 -9.22 17.04
CA GLY A 39 -20.59 -8.14 16.42
C GLY A 39 -19.20 -8.07 17.07
N PRO A 40 -18.20 -7.53 16.36
CA PRO A 40 -16.88 -7.29 16.93
C PRO A 40 -17.01 -6.22 18.02
N MET A 41 -17.50 -6.62 19.18
CA MET A 41 -17.52 -5.82 20.38
C MET A 41 -16.07 -5.85 20.88
N ASP A 42 -15.49 -4.65 20.96
CA ASP A 42 -14.16 -4.34 21.54
C ASP A 42 -12.94 -4.22 20.60
N ASN A 43 -13.08 -4.27 19.27
CA ASN A 43 -12.02 -3.79 18.35
C ASN A 43 -12.35 -2.46 17.67
N SER A 44 -13.58 -1.95 17.83
CA SER A 44 -14.03 -0.72 17.19
C SER A 44 -13.29 0.52 17.70
N GLU A 45 -12.99 0.61 18.99
CA GLU A 45 -12.32 1.78 19.60
C GLU A 45 -10.84 1.86 19.20
N ALA A 46 -10.12 0.73 19.25
CA ALA A 46 -8.72 0.66 18.84
C ALA A 46 -8.55 0.83 17.31
N SER A 47 -9.49 0.31 16.51
CA SER A 47 -9.52 0.54 15.06
C SER A 47 -9.83 2.00 14.75
N SER A 48 -10.79 2.60 15.46
CA SER A 48 -11.14 4.03 15.32
C SER A 48 -9.98 4.94 15.71
N PHE A 49 -9.23 4.61 16.77
CA PHE A 49 -8.02 5.34 17.13
C PHE A 49 -6.95 5.22 16.04
N ASN A 50 -6.68 4.01 15.54
CA ASN A 50 -5.67 3.81 14.49
C ASN A 50 -6.06 4.54 13.19
N GLU A 51 -7.33 4.51 12.80
CA GLU A 51 -7.86 5.25 11.66
C GLU A 51 -7.75 6.77 11.87
N ARG A 52 -8.10 7.27 13.06
CA ARG A 52 -7.99 8.70 13.39
C ARG A 52 -6.53 9.16 13.44
N ALA A 53 -5.64 8.35 14.00
CA ALA A 53 -4.20 8.61 14.02
C ALA A 53 -3.62 8.62 12.61
N SER A 54 -3.95 7.62 11.78
CA SER A 54 -3.55 7.56 10.38
C SER A 54 -4.02 8.78 9.61
N LYS A 55 -5.30 9.14 9.75
CA LYS A 55 -5.87 10.33 9.10
C LYS A 55 -5.20 11.64 9.58
N ALA A 56 -4.96 11.79 10.87
CA ALA A 56 -4.32 12.99 11.41
C ALA A 56 -2.87 13.13 10.91
N ILE A 57 -2.14 12.01 10.77
CA ILE A 57 -0.82 11.99 10.13
C ILE A 57 -0.97 12.43 8.66
N ASP A 58 -1.91 11.86 7.92
CA ASP A 58 -2.12 12.20 6.50
C ASP A 58 -2.49 13.69 6.32
N ASP A 59 -3.34 14.25 7.20
CA ASP A 59 -3.70 15.67 7.20
C ASP A 59 -2.48 16.55 7.51
N PHE A 60 -1.65 16.17 8.48
CA PHE A 60 -0.41 16.86 8.82
C PHE A 60 0.59 16.82 7.66
N GLU A 61 0.76 15.67 7.01
CA GLU A 61 1.63 15.50 5.85
C GLU A 61 1.20 16.42 4.69
N ALA A 62 -0.10 16.49 4.40
CA ALA A 62 -0.63 17.33 3.35
C ALA A 62 -0.30 18.82 3.59
N VAL A 63 -0.58 19.33 4.79
CA VAL A 63 -0.29 20.73 5.16
C VAL A 63 1.21 21.02 5.09
N LEU A 64 2.04 20.11 5.61
CA LEU A 64 3.48 20.31 5.59
C LEU A 64 4.04 20.32 4.16
N MET A 65 3.52 19.47 3.26
CA MET A 65 3.91 19.46 1.85
C MET A 65 3.48 20.72 1.07
N GLU A 66 2.49 21.47 1.55
CA GLU A 66 2.07 22.74 0.95
C GLU A 66 3.03 23.87 1.30
N ASP A 67 3.49 23.94 2.55
CA ASP A 67 4.33 25.02 3.07
C ASP A 67 5.84 24.79 2.94
N TYR A 68 6.29 23.56 2.66
CA TYR A 68 7.72 23.24 2.56
C TYR A 68 8.29 23.50 1.15
N GLU A 69 9.47 24.14 1.09
CA GLU A 69 10.12 24.52 -0.17
C GLU A 69 10.51 23.31 -1.03
N ASP A 70 11.11 22.28 -0.41
CA ASP A 70 11.49 21.03 -1.08
C ASP A 70 10.50 19.90 -0.78
N LYS A 71 9.54 19.73 -1.71
CA LYS A 71 8.51 18.69 -1.63
C LYS A 71 9.06 17.27 -1.76
N ASN A 72 10.22 17.08 -2.38
CA ASN A 72 10.80 15.75 -2.52
C ASN A 72 11.54 15.34 -1.26
N TYR A 73 12.31 16.27 -0.68
CA TYR A 73 12.95 16.07 0.61
C TYR A 73 11.91 15.80 1.71
N ILE A 74 10.92 16.69 1.86
CA ILE A 74 9.93 16.55 2.93
C ILE A 74 9.11 15.27 2.81
N ARG A 75 8.83 14.79 1.58
CA ARG A 75 8.15 13.50 1.37
C ARG A 75 8.96 12.33 1.92
N GLU A 76 10.27 12.30 1.69
CA GLU A 76 11.12 11.24 2.22
C GLU A 76 11.24 11.34 3.75
N VAL A 77 11.30 12.57 4.28
CA VAL A 77 11.33 12.82 5.74
C VAL A 77 10.04 12.34 6.39
N LEU A 78 8.88 12.74 5.86
CA LEU A 78 7.56 12.34 6.33
C LEU A 78 7.40 10.81 6.27
N LYS A 79 7.79 10.17 5.16
CA LYS A 79 7.75 8.72 5.00
C LYS A 79 8.56 7.99 6.08
N SER A 80 9.77 8.48 6.36
CA SER A 80 10.63 7.91 7.39
C SER A 80 10.03 8.12 8.79
N ALA A 81 9.61 9.35 9.12
CA ALA A 81 9.00 9.68 10.41
C ALA A 81 7.69 8.90 10.66
N ARG A 82 6.80 8.80 9.66
CA ARG A 82 5.55 8.04 9.71
C ARG A 82 5.81 6.55 9.97
N ALA A 83 6.80 5.97 9.27
CA ALA A 83 7.16 4.59 9.52
C ALA A 83 7.60 4.39 10.98
N ARG A 84 8.32 5.34 11.57
CA ARG A 84 8.74 5.24 12.97
C ARG A 84 7.63 5.49 13.98
N VAL A 85 6.74 6.45 13.72
CA VAL A 85 5.64 6.77 14.63
C VAL A 85 4.61 5.63 14.68
N LEU A 86 4.40 4.96 13.55
CA LEU A 86 3.52 3.78 13.44
C LEU A 86 4.20 2.48 13.89
N GLY A 87 5.48 2.52 14.28
CA GLY A 87 6.23 1.34 14.72
C GLY A 87 6.68 0.40 13.59
N ASN A 88 6.56 0.83 12.33
CA ASN A 88 7.02 0.09 11.15
C ASN A 88 8.54 0.19 10.93
N ALA A 89 9.22 1.15 11.55
CA ALA A 89 10.67 1.34 11.47
C ALA A 89 11.24 1.83 12.81
N THR A 90 12.44 1.39 13.17
CA THR A 90 13.17 1.87 14.38
C THR A 90 14.16 2.98 14.07
N ASP A 91 14.67 3.01 12.83
CA ASP A 91 15.80 3.85 12.41
C ASP A 91 15.44 4.76 11.22
N SER A 92 16.27 5.78 11.00
CA SER A 92 16.12 6.69 9.86
C SER A 92 16.30 5.94 8.56
N SER A 93 15.45 6.25 7.59
CA SER A 93 15.64 5.80 6.21
C SER A 93 16.71 6.62 5.47
N PHE A 94 17.26 7.67 6.09
CA PHE A 94 18.25 8.55 5.48
C PHE A 94 19.69 8.03 5.66
N PRO A 95 20.50 8.04 4.58
CA PRO A 95 21.91 7.69 4.66
C PRO A 95 22.68 8.78 5.44
N GLY A 96 23.35 8.38 6.53
CA GLY A 96 24.08 9.30 7.40
C GLY A 96 23.37 9.65 8.71
N GLY A 97 22.19 9.08 8.96
CA GLY A 97 21.43 9.27 10.20
C GLY A 97 20.24 10.21 10.04
N GLU A 98 19.58 10.47 11.16
CA GLU A 98 18.35 11.27 11.23
C GLU A 98 18.61 12.75 10.86
N PRO A 99 18.01 13.27 9.77
CA PRO A 99 18.04 14.69 9.49
C PRO A 99 17.28 15.46 10.58
N LYS A 100 17.71 16.71 10.84
CA LYS A 100 17.13 17.55 11.90
C LYS A 100 15.62 17.69 11.77
N ASP A 101 15.14 17.81 10.54
CA ASP A 101 13.71 17.98 10.27
C ASP A 101 12.93 16.69 10.59
N GLU A 102 13.51 15.51 10.37
CA GLU A 102 12.88 14.23 10.75
C GLU A 102 12.70 14.13 12.26
N ALA A 103 13.70 14.53 13.06
CA ALA A 103 13.59 14.52 14.51
C ALA A 103 12.44 15.41 15.02
N VAL A 104 12.33 16.62 14.46
CA VAL A 104 11.28 17.60 14.81
C VAL A 104 9.90 17.10 14.38
N ILE A 105 9.80 16.57 13.16
CA ILE A 105 8.54 16.03 12.62
C ILE A 105 8.11 14.78 13.38
N LEU A 106 9.05 13.87 13.70
CA LEU A 106 8.76 12.68 14.49
C LEU A 106 8.22 13.03 15.87
N ASP A 107 8.80 14.03 16.53
CA ASP A 107 8.29 14.54 17.81
C ASP A 107 6.88 15.14 17.66
N ALA A 108 6.66 15.97 16.64
CA ALA A 108 5.35 16.54 16.35
C ALA A 108 4.29 15.45 16.08
N LEU A 109 4.61 14.42 15.31
CA LEU A 109 3.72 13.29 15.04
C LEU A 109 3.44 12.46 16.30
N ARG A 110 4.44 12.24 17.17
CA ARG A 110 4.23 11.57 18.46
C ARG A 110 3.30 12.36 19.36
N ASN A 111 3.48 13.68 19.42
CA ASN A 111 2.62 14.56 20.19
C ASN A 111 1.20 14.59 19.62
N LEU A 112 1.05 14.63 18.29
CA LEU A 112 -0.24 14.56 17.60
C LEU A 112 -0.99 13.27 17.97
N ILE A 113 -0.37 12.11 17.80
CA ILE A 113 -0.99 10.81 18.09
C ILE A 113 -1.24 10.65 19.60
N GLY A 114 -0.34 11.13 20.45
CA GLY A 114 -0.54 11.16 21.90
C GLY A 114 -1.77 11.98 22.29
N SER A 115 -1.95 13.15 21.69
CA SER A 115 -3.10 14.02 21.92
C SER A 115 -4.44 13.36 21.56
N LEU A 116 -4.44 12.47 20.56
CA LEU A 116 -5.65 11.73 20.15
C LEU A 116 -6.02 10.60 21.13
N LYS A 117 -5.10 10.18 22.00
CA LYS A 117 -5.31 9.08 22.96
C LYS A 117 -5.89 9.56 24.28
N ASP A 118 -5.66 10.83 24.60
CA ASP A 118 -6.18 11.50 25.81
C ASP A 118 -7.51 12.26 25.55
N GLU A 119 -8.06 12.18 24.33
CA GLU A 119 -9.40 12.69 23.95
C GLU A 119 -10.50 11.65 24.23
#